data_AF-A0AAD9A5L5-F1
#
_entry.id   AF-A0AAD9A5L5-F1
#
_cell.length_a   1.000
_cell.length_b   1.000
_cell.length_c   1.000
_cell.angle_alpha   90.00
_cell.angle_beta   90.00
_cell.angle_gamma   90.00
#
_symmetry.space_group_name_H-M   'P 1'
#
loop_
_entity.id
_entity.type
_entity.pdbx_description
1 polymer ?
#
loop_
_entity_poly.entity_id
_entity_poly.type
_entity_poly.pdbx_seq_one_letter_code
_entity_poly.pdbx_strand_id
1 'polypeptide(L)'
;MRILMESSWQSSEVLFHTMQSMAAACLMKSFPELGCVAVRERNLALQVFDNGYASSVWHQQDINLMSGLLLGHTASWHDPSDLELEKFTATQDTLRNWVPDSKTAVTFRFFKSAVEYWELLLSFFIETCSTTVDSPGFIGPPQPCGNLPHPFTGISDDTMSLLARVGRLIHDHRRKKASSGFISEELLDSFRKDIRQARQVERRLLAHKRPKISEMVDPEDPRTTLAHLSKLDEAYICSGLLQLYRVFPDLLSDRYNPWNAVDLYDAPPPCKRPTETERNAWLTSLTMYTLDLLRDIPFESRTRCVQPFIFVAVAGELRVGTQAVLSMDADNEEARFHGNDAIRIATARNFITARLSAYRNVLPLRKVMNISELVHHTWAALDSGKKNVYWLDVCVEKRLSTLFG
;
A
#
# COMPACT_ATOMS: atom_id res chain seq x y z
N MET A 1 3.72 17.75 -7.81
CA MET A 1 3.48 17.14 -9.15
C MET A 1 2.80 18.09 -10.12
N ARG A 2 1.51 18.47 -9.97
CA ARG A 2 0.79 19.26 -10.99
C ARG A 2 1.52 20.55 -11.42
N ILE A 3 1.98 21.34 -10.45
CA ILE A 3 2.71 22.59 -10.70
C ILE A 3 4.00 22.34 -11.51
N LEU A 4 4.79 21.33 -11.10
CA LEU A 4 6.01 20.93 -11.81
C LEU A 4 5.72 20.42 -13.23
N MET A 5 4.61 19.71 -13.42
CA MET A 5 4.20 19.26 -14.75
C MET A 5 3.80 20.45 -15.62
N GLU A 6 2.95 21.35 -15.11
CA GLU A 6 2.48 22.56 -15.83
C GLU A 6 3.63 23.44 -16.33
N SER A 7 4.71 23.57 -15.54
CA SER A 7 5.88 24.38 -15.93
C SER A 7 6.81 23.70 -16.94
N SER A 8 6.85 22.36 -16.97
CA SER A 8 7.96 21.63 -17.61
C SER A 8 7.54 20.71 -18.75
N TRP A 9 6.24 20.46 -18.96
CA TRP A 9 5.77 19.50 -19.97
C TRP A 9 6.01 19.95 -21.42
N GLN A 10 6.04 21.25 -21.69
CA GLN A 10 6.32 21.79 -23.04
C GLN A 10 7.80 21.73 -23.40
N SER A 11 8.68 21.75 -22.39
CA SER A 11 10.13 21.76 -22.56
C SER A 11 10.77 20.38 -22.42
N SER A 12 10.01 19.36 -22.03
CA SER A 12 10.49 17.99 -21.81
C SER A 12 9.72 17.01 -22.68
N GLU A 13 10.42 16.45 -23.67
CA GLU A 13 9.87 15.46 -24.61
C GLU A 13 9.34 14.22 -23.89
N VAL A 14 10.07 13.71 -22.88
CA VAL A 14 9.63 12.56 -22.08
C VAL A 14 8.35 12.87 -21.30
N LEU A 15 8.22 14.04 -20.68
CA LEU A 15 7.01 14.43 -19.95
C LEU A 15 5.84 14.66 -20.90
N PHE A 16 6.09 15.27 -22.06
CA PHE A 16 5.10 15.45 -23.11
C PHE A 16 4.47 14.12 -23.52
N HIS A 17 5.28 13.15 -23.93
CA HIS A 17 4.78 11.83 -24.35
C HIS A 17 4.13 11.06 -23.20
N THR A 18 4.68 11.15 -21.98
CA THR A 18 4.08 10.52 -20.78
C THR A 18 2.68 11.09 -20.51
N MET A 19 2.51 12.40 -20.58
CA MET A 19 1.21 13.06 -20.37
C MET A 19 0.20 12.71 -21.46
N GLN A 20 0.62 12.66 -22.73
CA GLN A 20 -0.25 12.24 -23.83
C GLN A 20 -0.72 10.80 -23.64
N SER A 21 0.20 9.91 -23.22
CA SER A 21 -0.13 8.52 -22.92
C SER A 21 -1.17 8.41 -21.80
N MET A 22 -0.95 9.10 -20.68
CA MET A 22 -1.88 9.13 -19.54
C MET A 22 -3.26 9.69 -19.92
N ALA A 23 -3.29 10.80 -20.66
CA ALA A 23 -4.54 11.41 -21.12
C ALA A 23 -5.32 10.46 -22.04
N ALA A 24 -4.65 9.86 -23.02
CA ALA A 24 -5.24 8.89 -23.94
C ALA A 24 -5.77 7.65 -23.19
N ALA A 25 -5.03 7.14 -22.20
CA ALA A 25 -5.45 6.02 -21.37
C ALA A 25 -6.72 6.34 -20.55
N CYS A 26 -6.81 7.53 -19.96
CA CYS A 26 -7.99 7.98 -19.21
C CYS A 26 -9.23 8.12 -20.10
N LEU A 27 -9.05 8.52 -21.36
CA LEU A 27 -10.14 8.75 -22.32
C LEU A 27 -10.60 7.48 -23.07
N MET A 28 -9.85 6.39 -22.96
CA MET A 28 -10.07 5.14 -23.70
C MET A 28 -11.47 4.54 -23.48
N LYS A 29 -12.08 4.74 -22.31
CA LYS A 29 -13.45 4.28 -22.04
C LYS A 29 -14.49 4.93 -22.97
N SER A 30 -14.26 6.20 -23.33
CA SER A 30 -15.18 6.97 -24.19
C SER A 30 -14.74 6.95 -25.66
N PHE A 31 -13.43 6.84 -25.90
CA PHE A 31 -12.80 6.87 -27.23
C PHE A 31 -11.82 5.70 -27.36
N PRO A 32 -12.30 4.47 -27.68
CA PRO A 32 -11.46 3.27 -27.74
C PRO A 32 -10.28 3.38 -28.70
N GLU A 33 -10.40 4.18 -29.76
CA GLU A 33 -9.34 4.49 -30.73
C GLU A 33 -8.11 5.15 -30.11
N LEU A 34 -8.25 5.83 -28.96
CA LEU A 34 -7.12 6.40 -28.23
C LEU A 34 -6.25 5.33 -27.56
N GLY A 35 -6.68 4.07 -27.54
CA GLY A 35 -5.88 2.95 -27.02
C GLY A 35 -4.53 2.80 -27.73
N CYS A 36 -4.50 2.89 -29.05
CA CYS A 36 -3.24 2.81 -29.80
C CYS A 36 -2.35 4.03 -29.57
N VAL A 37 -2.95 5.22 -29.39
CA VAL A 37 -2.23 6.44 -29.03
C VAL A 37 -1.60 6.29 -27.66
N ALA A 38 -2.35 5.83 -26.66
CA ALA A 38 -1.85 5.64 -25.29
C ALA A 38 -0.59 4.75 -25.27
N VAL A 39 -0.62 3.63 -26.00
CA VAL A 39 0.53 2.71 -26.12
C VAL A 39 1.68 3.33 -26.91
N ARG A 40 1.39 3.98 -28.05
CA ARG A 40 2.43 4.63 -28.88
C ARG A 40 3.18 5.70 -28.10
N GLU A 41 2.46 6.61 -27.47
CA GLU A 41 3.05 7.72 -26.70
C GLU A 41 3.82 7.19 -25.48
N ARG A 42 3.35 6.10 -24.84
CA ARG A 42 4.13 5.43 -23.78
C ARG A 42 5.47 4.94 -24.32
N ASN A 43 5.46 4.22 -25.43
CA ASN A 43 6.68 3.65 -26.01
C ASN A 43 7.67 4.74 -26.43
N LEU A 44 7.20 5.85 -26.97
CA LEU A 44 8.04 7.02 -27.25
C LEU A 44 8.64 7.60 -25.96
N ALA A 45 7.83 7.77 -24.91
CA ALA A 45 8.31 8.25 -23.62
C ALA A 45 9.38 7.33 -23.02
N LEU A 46 9.19 6.00 -23.11
CA LEU A 46 10.17 5.01 -22.65
C LEU A 46 11.47 5.12 -23.43
N GLN A 47 11.42 5.21 -24.76
CA GLN A 47 12.61 5.38 -25.61
C GLN A 47 13.38 6.65 -25.28
N VAL A 48 12.69 7.78 -25.15
CA VAL A 48 13.31 9.07 -24.79
C VAL A 48 13.93 8.98 -23.39
N PHE A 49 13.24 8.34 -22.44
CA PHE A 49 13.75 8.14 -21.09
C PHE A 49 15.03 7.27 -21.09
N ASP A 50 15.03 6.15 -21.81
CA ASP A 50 16.18 5.25 -21.88
C ASP A 50 17.38 5.88 -22.57
N ASN A 51 17.15 6.60 -23.68
CA ASN A 51 18.19 7.33 -24.38
C ASN A 51 18.80 8.43 -23.50
N GLY A 52 17.96 9.19 -22.78
CA GLY A 52 18.42 10.20 -21.82
C GLY A 52 19.23 9.57 -20.69
N TYR A 53 18.78 8.43 -20.16
CA TYR A 53 19.44 7.73 -19.05
C TYR A 53 20.81 7.19 -19.47
N ALA A 54 20.90 6.55 -20.63
CA ALA A 54 22.14 6.01 -21.16
C ALA A 54 23.17 7.11 -21.51
N SER A 55 22.70 8.26 -22.01
CA SER A 55 23.57 9.35 -22.46
C SER A 55 24.03 10.28 -21.33
N SER A 56 23.51 10.14 -20.10
CA SER A 56 23.75 11.07 -18.99
C SER A 56 23.42 12.54 -19.33
N VAL A 57 22.57 12.77 -20.34
CA VAL A 57 22.18 14.11 -20.85
C VAL A 57 21.18 14.79 -19.91
N TRP A 58 20.75 14.12 -18.84
CA TRP A 58 19.81 14.68 -17.90
C TRP A 58 20.41 15.81 -17.05
N HIS A 59 20.24 17.04 -17.51
CA HIS A 59 20.65 18.23 -16.76
C HIS A 59 19.68 18.61 -15.63
N GLN A 60 18.48 18.00 -15.56
CA GLN A 60 17.37 18.42 -14.68
C GLN A 60 16.80 17.22 -13.90
N GLN A 61 17.38 16.93 -12.72
CA GLN A 61 17.09 15.73 -11.90
C GLN A 61 15.61 15.56 -11.54
N ASP A 62 14.90 16.66 -11.26
CA ASP A 62 13.48 16.67 -10.94
C ASP A 62 12.60 16.23 -12.11
N ILE A 63 12.99 16.52 -13.37
CA ILE A 63 12.29 16.02 -14.55
C ILE A 63 12.48 14.50 -14.66
N ASN A 64 13.69 13.99 -14.47
CA ASN A 64 13.97 12.55 -14.54
C ASN A 64 13.13 11.77 -13.53
N LEU A 65 13.14 12.24 -12.28
CA LEU A 65 12.42 11.60 -11.18
C LEU A 65 10.91 11.67 -11.42
N MET A 66 10.42 12.79 -11.95
CA MET A 66 9.01 12.92 -12.36
C MET A 66 8.66 11.92 -13.46
N SER A 67 9.45 11.86 -14.52
CA SER A 67 9.24 10.95 -15.64
C SER A 67 9.28 9.48 -15.20
N GLY A 68 10.27 9.11 -14.38
CA GLY A 68 10.41 7.76 -13.84
C GLY A 68 9.21 7.35 -12.97
N LEU A 69 8.78 8.23 -12.05
CA LEU A 69 7.57 7.98 -11.24
C LEU A 69 6.31 7.86 -12.10
N LEU A 70 6.09 8.78 -13.04
CA LEU A 70 4.88 8.75 -13.86
C LEU A 70 4.86 7.51 -14.75
N LEU A 71 5.95 7.19 -15.44
CA LEU A 71 6.05 5.99 -16.28
C LEU A 71 5.86 4.71 -15.47
N GLY A 72 6.46 4.63 -14.29
CA GLY A 72 6.32 3.51 -13.36
C GLY A 72 4.90 3.30 -12.87
N HIS A 73 4.29 4.32 -12.26
CA HIS A 73 2.93 4.24 -11.72
C HIS A 73 1.85 4.08 -12.80
N THR A 74 2.16 4.38 -14.06
CA THR A 74 1.24 4.24 -15.20
C THR A 74 1.46 2.97 -16.02
N ALA A 75 2.49 2.16 -15.76
CA ALA A 75 2.70 0.88 -16.44
C ALA A 75 1.48 -0.04 -16.36
N SER A 76 1.01 -0.22 -15.12
CA SER A 76 -0.23 -0.91 -14.77
C SER A 76 -1.50 -0.39 -15.47
N TRP A 77 -1.48 0.80 -16.08
CA TRP A 77 -2.62 1.33 -16.82
C TRP A 77 -2.77 0.65 -18.19
N HIS A 78 -1.66 0.19 -18.78
CA HIS A 78 -1.61 -0.46 -20.09
C HIS A 78 -1.62 -1.98 -19.96
N ASP A 79 -0.74 -2.51 -19.10
CA ASP A 79 -0.72 -3.91 -18.69
C ASP A 79 -0.76 -3.97 -17.16
N PRO A 80 -1.87 -4.44 -16.55
CA PRO A 80 -2.00 -4.51 -15.10
C PRO A 80 -0.87 -5.28 -14.41
N SER A 81 -0.27 -6.27 -15.08
CA SER A 81 0.79 -7.11 -14.52
C SER A 81 2.17 -6.45 -14.59
N ASP A 82 2.30 -5.36 -15.34
CA ASP A 82 3.53 -4.61 -15.47
C ASP A 82 3.76 -3.72 -14.25
N LEU A 83 4.76 -4.10 -13.46
CA LEU A 83 5.20 -3.39 -12.25
C LEU A 83 6.34 -2.39 -12.54
N GLU A 84 6.86 -2.38 -13.77
CA GLU A 84 7.92 -1.48 -14.27
C GLU A 84 9.18 -1.43 -13.40
N LEU A 85 9.79 -2.59 -13.14
CA LEU A 85 10.92 -2.73 -12.21
C LEU A 85 12.20 -2.05 -12.70
N GLU A 86 12.40 -2.01 -14.01
CA GLU A 86 13.55 -1.36 -14.63
C GLU A 86 13.53 0.14 -14.36
N LYS A 87 12.38 0.81 -14.56
CA LYS A 87 12.25 2.24 -14.28
C LYS A 87 12.25 2.55 -12.80
N PHE A 88 11.73 1.65 -11.96
CA PHE A 88 11.88 1.77 -10.51
C PHE A 88 13.36 1.84 -10.13
N THR A 89 14.15 0.90 -10.63
CA THR A 89 15.60 0.83 -10.35
C THR A 89 16.31 2.07 -10.87
N ALA A 90 16.07 2.49 -12.11
CA ALA A 90 16.66 3.70 -12.68
C ALA A 90 16.27 4.98 -11.89
N THR A 91 15.03 5.06 -11.42
CA THR A 91 14.55 6.17 -10.58
C THR A 91 15.22 6.17 -9.21
N GLN A 92 15.38 5.01 -8.59
CA GLN A 92 16.12 4.87 -7.32
C GLN A 92 17.58 5.29 -7.47
N ASP A 93 18.26 4.88 -8.55
CA ASP A 93 19.66 5.23 -8.80
C ASP A 93 19.81 6.73 -9.05
N THR A 94 18.90 7.32 -9.82
CA THR A 94 18.82 8.78 -10.03
C THR A 94 18.69 9.51 -8.70
N LEU A 95 17.79 9.07 -7.82
CA LEU A 95 17.58 9.67 -6.50
C LEU A 95 18.81 9.52 -5.59
N ARG A 96 19.46 8.34 -5.59
CA ARG A 96 20.66 8.07 -4.78
C ARG A 96 21.84 8.95 -5.19
N ASN A 97 21.97 9.22 -6.48
CA ASN A 97 23.07 10.04 -7.03
C ASN A 97 22.78 11.54 -6.96
N TRP A 98 21.56 11.95 -6.61
CA TRP A 98 21.21 13.36 -6.49
C TRP A 98 21.70 13.95 -5.17
N VAL A 99 22.62 14.91 -5.24
CA VAL A 99 23.03 15.74 -4.11
C VAL A 99 22.19 17.02 -4.11
N PRO A 100 21.19 17.16 -3.22
CA PRO A 100 20.33 18.34 -3.19
C PRO A 100 21.07 19.54 -2.60
N ASP A 101 20.81 20.71 -3.18
CA ASP A 101 21.16 22.01 -2.59
C ASP A 101 19.98 22.56 -1.76
N SER A 102 20.18 23.73 -1.15
CA SER A 102 19.13 24.38 -0.33
C SER A 102 17.82 24.66 -1.10
N LYS A 103 17.89 24.88 -2.42
CA LYS A 103 16.73 25.18 -3.26
C LYS A 103 15.97 23.92 -3.67
N THR A 104 16.68 22.83 -3.87
CA THR A 104 16.14 21.54 -4.35
C THR A 104 15.81 20.56 -3.22
N ALA A 105 16.21 20.85 -1.98
CA ALA A 105 15.97 19.98 -0.82
C ALA A 105 14.50 19.57 -0.63
N VAL A 106 13.55 20.49 -0.83
CA VAL A 106 12.11 20.18 -0.72
C VAL A 106 11.66 19.24 -1.83
N THR A 107 12.10 19.50 -3.07
CA THR A 107 11.81 18.66 -4.24
C THR A 107 12.42 17.27 -4.10
N PHE A 108 13.67 17.18 -3.62
CA PHE A 108 14.34 15.92 -3.31
C PHE A 108 13.54 15.11 -2.29
N ARG A 109 13.09 15.74 -1.19
CA ARG A 109 12.27 15.06 -0.17
C ARG A 109 10.97 14.53 -0.75
N PHE A 110 10.28 15.33 -1.56
CA PHE A 110 9.07 14.91 -2.25
C PHE A 110 9.31 13.64 -3.08
N PHE A 111 10.34 13.62 -3.92
CA PHE A 111 10.65 12.46 -4.74
C PHE A 111 11.10 11.26 -3.92
N LYS A 112 11.87 11.47 -2.84
CA LYS A 112 12.25 10.41 -1.90
C LYS A 112 11.01 9.72 -1.32
N SER A 113 10.07 10.49 -0.76
CA SER A 113 8.83 9.94 -0.19
C SER A 113 7.95 9.27 -1.25
N ALA A 114 7.90 9.80 -2.47
CA ALA A 114 7.17 9.17 -3.56
C ALA A 114 7.78 7.83 -4.00
N VAL A 115 9.11 7.73 -4.05
CA VAL A 115 9.81 6.48 -4.36
C VAL A 115 9.67 5.47 -3.22
N GLU A 116 9.68 5.89 -1.95
CA GLU A 116 9.41 5.03 -0.79
C GLU A 116 7.98 4.44 -0.85
N TYR A 117 7.01 5.24 -1.30
CA TYR A 117 5.65 4.75 -1.55
C TYR A 117 5.61 3.70 -2.67
N TRP A 118 6.34 3.94 -3.77
CA TRP A 118 6.44 2.95 -4.86
C TRP A 118 7.10 1.65 -4.36
N GLU A 119 8.17 1.75 -3.57
CA GLU A 119 8.84 0.61 -2.94
C GLU A 119 7.87 -0.21 -2.08
N LEU A 120 7.00 0.45 -1.30
CA LEU A 120 5.94 -0.23 -0.55
C LEU A 120 5.06 -1.07 -1.49
N LEU A 121 4.52 -0.48 -2.56
CA LEU A 121 3.63 -1.20 -3.47
C LEU A 121 4.30 -2.43 -4.10
N LEU A 122 5.59 -2.32 -4.38
CA LEU A 122 6.41 -3.40 -4.96
C LEU A 122 6.83 -4.47 -3.93
N SER A 123 6.96 -4.10 -2.65
CA SER A 123 7.54 -4.96 -1.60
C SER A 123 6.82 -6.30 -1.39
N PHE A 124 5.55 -6.40 -1.76
CA PHE A 124 4.76 -7.62 -1.65
C PHE A 124 4.92 -8.57 -2.85
N PHE A 125 5.55 -8.13 -3.93
CA PHE A 125 5.63 -8.86 -5.19
C PHE A 125 7.04 -9.21 -5.64
N ILE A 126 8.04 -8.48 -5.17
CA ILE A 126 9.41 -8.60 -5.66
C ILE A 126 10.32 -9.15 -4.58
N GLU A 127 11.20 -10.06 -4.99
CA GLU A 127 12.37 -10.44 -4.23
C GLU A 127 13.36 -9.29 -4.15
N THR A 128 13.81 -8.94 -2.95
CA THR A 128 14.92 -8.00 -2.82
C THR A 128 16.17 -8.56 -3.49
N CYS A 129 16.65 -7.89 -4.54
CA CYS A 129 18.09 -7.75 -4.68
C CYS A 129 18.61 -7.09 -3.39
N SER A 130 19.71 -7.61 -2.85
CA SER A 130 20.35 -7.25 -1.58
C SER A 130 20.88 -5.80 -1.49
N THR A 131 20.23 -4.81 -2.11
CA THR A 131 20.72 -3.43 -2.27
C THR A 131 20.02 -2.42 -1.37
N THR A 132 19.19 -2.84 -0.42
CA THR A 132 18.91 -2.01 0.76
C THR A 132 19.77 -2.51 1.92
N VAL A 133 21.10 -2.36 1.74
CA VAL A 133 21.95 -2.06 2.89
C VAL A 133 21.23 -0.93 3.61
N ASP A 134 21.02 -1.08 4.93
CA ASP A 134 20.59 0.00 5.81
C ASP A 134 21.18 1.30 5.27
N SER A 135 20.33 2.21 4.77
CA SER A 135 20.84 3.50 4.31
C SER A 135 21.71 4.01 5.44
N PRO A 136 23.02 4.26 5.24
CA PRO A 136 23.84 4.79 6.31
C PRO A 136 23.12 6.05 6.75
N GLY A 137 22.63 6.04 8.00
CA GLY A 137 21.89 7.16 8.57
C GLY A 137 22.67 8.41 8.24
N PHE A 138 22.00 9.37 7.61
CA PHE A 138 22.58 10.62 7.14
C PHE A 138 23.50 11.16 8.25
N ILE A 139 24.82 11.10 8.07
CA ILE A 139 25.78 11.73 8.98
C ILE A 139 25.76 13.21 8.62
N GLY A 140 24.73 13.89 9.10
CA GLY A 140 24.52 15.33 8.97
C GLY A 140 23.41 15.74 9.91
N PRO A 141 23.43 16.95 10.49
CA PRO A 141 22.33 17.42 11.30
C PRO A 141 21.04 17.30 10.47
N PRO A 142 19.97 16.68 11.00
CA PRO A 142 18.69 16.61 10.29
C PRO A 142 18.26 18.04 9.98
N GLN A 143 18.32 18.44 8.71
CA GLN A 143 17.87 19.76 8.32
C GLN A 143 16.37 19.87 8.60
N PRO A 144 15.92 20.82 9.42
CA PRO A 144 14.54 20.95 9.82
C PRO A 144 13.72 21.59 8.70
N CYS A 145 13.24 20.78 7.77
CA CYS A 145 12.04 21.09 6.98
C CYS A 145 10.86 20.20 7.40
N GLY A 146 10.91 19.71 8.65
CA GLY A 146 10.21 18.51 9.11
C GLY A 146 8.79 18.72 9.61
N ASN A 147 7.90 19.29 8.79
CA ASN A 147 6.46 19.39 9.10
C ASN A 147 5.54 19.45 7.85
N LEU A 148 6.09 19.27 6.65
CA LEU A 148 5.30 19.29 5.42
C LEU A 148 4.72 17.89 5.13
N PRO A 149 3.39 17.73 5.03
CA PRO A 149 2.79 16.47 4.67
C PRO A 149 3.06 16.10 3.21
N HIS A 150 3.10 14.81 2.92
CA HIS A 150 3.28 14.29 1.57
C HIS A 150 1.97 13.63 1.05
N PRO A 151 1.58 13.86 -0.22
CA PRO A 151 0.30 13.36 -0.75
C PRO A 151 0.13 11.84 -0.73
N PHE A 152 1.22 11.08 -0.79
CA PHE A 152 1.18 9.61 -0.83
C PHE A 152 1.49 8.96 0.52
N THR A 153 2.41 9.56 1.28
CA THR A 153 2.92 8.96 2.52
C THR A 153 2.26 9.55 3.76
N GLY A 154 1.44 10.59 3.59
CA GLY A 154 0.72 11.24 4.68
C GLY A 154 1.63 12.15 5.49
N ILE A 155 1.51 12.05 6.81
CA ILE A 155 2.19 12.94 7.76
C ILE A 155 3.50 12.39 8.30
N SER A 156 3.80 11.11 8.03
CA SER A 156 4.94 10.39 8.60
C SER A 156 5.97 10.05 7.52
N ASP A 157 7.23 10.35 7.82
CA ASP A 157 8.37 10.01 6.96
C ASP A 157 8.73 8.51 7.05
N ASP A 158 8.43 7.83 8.16
CA ASP A 158 8.92 6.46 8.44
C ASP A 158 7.92 5.35 8.08
N THR A 159 6.62 5.68 7.97
CA THR A 159 5.54 4.70 7.82
C THR A 159 5.71 3.83 6.57
N MET A 160 6.07 4.41 5.43
CA MET A 160 6.25 3.66 4.18
C MET A 160 7.43 2.69 4.24
N SER A 161 8.56 3.12 4.81
CA SER A 161 9.74 2.26 4.97
C SER A 161 9.42 1.05 5.86
N LEU A 162 8.70 1.27 6.96
CA LEU A 162 8.25 0.19 7.84
C LEU A 162 7.31 -0.78 7.12
N LEU A 163 6.33 -0.27 6.39
CA LEU A 163 5.40 -1.10 5.63
C LEU A 163 6.08 -1.87 4.49
N ALA A 164 7.04 -1.26 3.80
CA ALA A 164 7.83 -1.95 2.78
C ALA A 164 8.63 -3.11 3.38
N ARG A 165 9.17 -2.94 4.60
CA ARG A 165 9.81 -4.04 5.35
C ARG A 165 8.81 -5.13 5.73
N VAL A 166 7.57 -4.78 6.11
CA VAL A 166 6.50 -5.77 6.35
C VAL A 166 6.22 -6.57 5.07
N GLY A 167 6.03 -5.88 3.94
CA GLY A 167 5.73 -6.53 2.66
C GLY A 167 6.80 -7.51 2.23
N ARG A 168 8.07 -7.10 2.27
CA ARG A 168 9.21 -7.97 1.95
C ARG A 168 9.29 -9.20 2.83
N LEU A 169 9.20 -8.99 4.15
CA LEU A 169 9.28 -10.07 5.12
C LEU A 169 8.17 -11.11 4.89
N ILE A 170 6.95 -10.65 4.60
CA ILE A 170 5.82 -11.53 4.31
C ILE A 170 6.02 -12.25 2.98
N HIS A 171 6.37 -11.52 1.92
CA HIS A 171 6.62 -12.11 0.60
C HIS A 171 7.65 -13.24 0.69
N ASP A 172 8.81 -12.97 1.31
CA ASP A 172 9.87 -13.96 1.48
C ASP A 172 9.42 -15.15 2.33
N HIS A 173 8.75 -14.89 3.46
CA HIS A 173 8.27 -15.96 4.34
C HIS A 173 7.30 -16.90 3.62
N ARG A 174 6.33 -16.34 2.89
CA ARG A 174 5.33 -17.11 2.15
C ARG A 174 5.93 -17.87 0.98
N ARG A 175 6.85 -17.25 0.25
CA ARG A 175 7.57 -17.91 -0.85
C ARG A 175 8.38 -19.11 -0.34
N LYS A 176 9.18 -18.94 0.73
CA LYS A 176 9.90 -20.06 1.37
C LYS A 176 8.94 -21.19 1.71
N LYS A 177 7.80 -20.87 2.33
CA LYS A 177 6.77 -21.85 2.68
C LYS A 177 6.19 -22.58 1.46
N ALA A 178 5.97 -21.88 0.34
CA ALA A 178 5.43 -22.46 -0.88
C ALA A 178 6.45 -23.32 -1.64
N SER A 179 7.73 -22.95 -1.64
CA SER A 179 8.81 -23.66 -2.33
C SER A 179 9.41 -24.82 -1.53
N SER A 180 9.02 -24.99 -0.27
CA SER A 180 9.59 -26.02 0.60
C SER A 180 8.91 -27.38 0.39
N GLY A 181 9.68 -28.37 -0.07
CA GLY A 181 9.23 -29.77 -0.15
C GLY A 181 9.34 -30.50 1.20
N PHE A 182 10.50 -30.42 1.83
CA PHE A 182 10.78 -31.03 3.14
C PHE A 182 11.26 -29.98 4.14
N ILE A 183 10.98 -30.21 5.42
CA ILE A 183 11.44 -29.34 6.51
C ILE A 183 12.91 -29.71 6.83
N SER A 184 13.85 -28.83 6.49
CA SER A 184 15.26 -28.92 6.90
C SER A 184 15.54 -28.02 8.11
N GLU A 185 16.67 -28.26 8.79
CA GLU A 185 17.12 -27.40 9.88
C GLU A 185 17.40 -25.96 9.42
N GLU A 186 18.03 -25.80 8.26
CA GLU A 186 18.27 -24.50 7.63
C GLU A 186 16.97 -23.73 7.36
N LEU A 187 15.93 -24.43 6.91
CA LEU A 187 14.62 -23.83 6.68
C LEU A 187 13.98 -23.38 8.00
N LEU A 188 14.03 -24.21 9.06
CA LEU A 188 13.53 -23.85 10.38
C LEU A 188 14.24 -22.62 10.95
N ASP A 189 15.55 -22.54 10.80
CA ASP A 189 16.33 -21.38 11.24
C ASP A 189 16.01 -20.12 10.44
N SER A 190 15.73 -20.26 9.14
CA SER A 190 15.23 -19.16 8.32
C SER A 190 13.87 -18.65 8.83
N PHE A 191 12.93 -19.53 9.18
CA PHE A 191 11.63 -19.14 9.74
C PHE A 191 11.76 -18.49 11.13
N ARG A 192 12.66 -19.00 11.98
CA ARG A 192 12.98 -18.36 13.26
C ARG A 192 13.56 -16.97 13.08
N LYS A 193 14.40 -16.76 12.05
CA LYS A 193 14.91 -15.43 11.69
C LYS A 193 13.78 -14.51 11.25
N ASP A 194 12.86 -14.99 10.42
CA ASP A 194 11.71 -14.21 9.95
C ASP A 194 10.82 -13.76 11.13
N ILE A 195 10.51 -14.65 12.09
CA ILE A 195 9.72 -14.30 13.29
C ILE A 195 10.44 -13.25 14.14
N ARG A 196 11.76 -13.34 14.31
CA ARG A 196 12.55 -12.34 15.05
C ARG A 196 12.51 -10.97 14.35
N GLN A 197 12.62 -10.95 13.03
CA GLN A 197 12.49 -9.72 12.25
C GLN A 197 11.07 -9.14 12.34
N ALA A 198 10.04 -9.98 12.29
CA ALA A 198 8.64 -9.58 12.46
C ALA A 198 8.44 -8.85 13.80
N ARG A 199 8.94 -9.41 14.91
CA ARG A 199 8.90 -8.77 16.23
C ARG A 199 9.66 -7.44 16.30
N GLN A 200 10.72 -7.27 15.51
CA GLN A 200 11.44 -5.99 15.45
C GLN A 200 10.62 -4.93 14.70
N VAL A 201 10.02 -5.31 13.57
CA VAL A 201 9.19 -4.40 12.77
C VAL A 201 7.91 -4.03 13.52
N GLU A 202 7.26 -4.99 14.18
CA GLU A 202 6.09 -4.76 15.04
C GLU A 202 6.39 -3.72 16.13
N ARG A 203 7.48 -3.89 16.89
CA ARG A 203 7.85 -2.92 17.94
C ARG A 203 8.05 -1.51 17.38
N ARG A 204 8.60 -1.38 16.17
CA ARG A 204 8.77 -0.07 15.51
C ARG A 204 7.44 0.53 15.06
N LEU A 205 6.50 -0.29 14.56
CA LEU A 205 5.14 0.16 14.21
C LEU A 205 4.37 0.62 15.45
N LEU A 206 4.47 -0.12 16.56
CA LEU A 206 3.80 0.23 17.82
C LEU A 206 4.42 1.45 18.51
N ALA A 207 5.74 1.61 18.42
CA ALA A 207 6.44 2.77 18.96
C ALA A 207 6.34 4.03 18.06
N HIS A 208 5.64 3.94 16.92
CA HIS A 208 5.54 5.03 15.97
C HIS A 208 4.76 6.20 16.57
N LYS A 209 5.44 7.33 16.78
CA LYS A 209 4.83 8.56 17.28
C LYS A 209 4.39 9.44 16.12
N ARG A 210 3.08 9.61 15.98
CA ARG A 210 2.50 10.50 14.98
C ARG A 210 2.83 11.96 15.29
N PRO A 211 3.25 12.76 14.28
CA PRO A 211 3.39 14.20 14.44
C PRO A 211 2.07 14.83 14.87
N LYS A 212 2.12 15.85 15.73
CA LYS A 212 0.92 16.59 16.11
C LYS A 212 0.48 17.45 14.94
N ILE A 213 -0.81 17.38 14.59
CA ILE A 213 -1.40 18.20 13.51
C ILE A 213 -1.12 19.70 13.71
N SER A 214 -1.07 20.17 14.95
CA SER A 214 -0.78 21.58 15.29
C SER A 214 0.62 22.06 14.92
N GLU A 215 1.58 21.13 14.78
CA GLU A 215 2.96 21.42 14.42
C GLU A 215 3.16 21.35 12.89
N MET A 216 2.19 20.79 12.16
CA MET A 216 2.28 20.56 10.72
C MET A 216 1.89 21.77 9.88
N VAL A 217 2.53 21.88 8.71
CA VAL A 217 2.16 22.87 7.69
C VAL A 217 0.90 22.40 6.98
N ASP A 218 -0.12 23.27 6.90
CA ASP A 218 -1.32 22.99 6.13
C ASP A 218 -0.98 22.85 4.64
N PRO A 219 -1.38 21.76 3.95
CA PRO A 219 -1.15 21.60 2.52
C PRO A 219 -1.93 22.60 1.65
N GLU A 220 -2.85 23.39 2.22
CA GLU A 220 -3.73 24.35 1.52
C GLU A 220 -4.56 23.68 0.40
N ASP A 221 -4.77 22.37 0.47
CA ASP A 221 -5.63 21.64 -0.45
C ASP A 221 -7.07 21.64 0.10
N PRO A 222 -8.02 22.33 -0.55
CA PRO A 222 -9.40 22.41 -0.07
C PRO A 222 -10.11 21.04 -0.02
N ARG A 223 -9.56 20.02 -0.70
CA ARG A 223 -10.13 18.65 -0.70
C ARG A 223 -9.41 17.70 0.24
N THR A 224 -8.19 18.02 0.67
CA THR A 224 -7.34 17.09 1.42
C THR A 224 -6.76 17.76 2.66
N THR A 225 -7.46 17.60 3.79
CA THR A 225 -7.05 18.21 5.06
C THR A 225 -5.95 17.40 5.76
N LEU A 226 -5.22 18.02 6.69
CA LEU A 226 -4.27 17.32 7.57
C LEU A 226 -4.93 16.18 8.35
N ALA A 227 -6.20 16.32 8.75
CA ALA A 227 -6.95 15.26 9.41
C ALA A 227 -7.14 14.03 8.51
N HIS A 228 -7.35 14.21 7.20
CA HIS A 228 -7.43 13.10 6.25
C HIS A 228 -6.09 12.36 6.17
N LEU A 229 -4.98 13.09 6.12
CA LEU A 229 -3.63 12.52 6.03
C LEU A 229 -3.22 11.81 7.32
N SER A 230 -3.62 12.34 8.48
CA SER A 230 -3.40 11.67 9.77
C SER A 230 -4.18 10.36 9.90
N LYS A 231 -5.43 10.32 9.42
CA LYS A 231 -6.24 9.09 9.40
C LYS A 231 -5.67 8.05 8.43
N LEU A 232 -5.17 8.51 7.28
CA LEU A 232 -4.53 7.65 6.30
C LEU A 232 -3.24 7.02 6.87
N ASP A 233 -2.40 7.81 7.55
CA ASP A 233 -1.18 7.32 8.19
C ASP A 233 -1.47 6.25 9.26
N GLU A 234 -2.50 6.46 10.09
CA GLU A 234 -2.94 5.46 11.06
C GLU A 234 -3.47 4.18 10.38
N ALA A 235 -4.24 4.33 9.30
CA ALA A 235 -4.74 3.19 8.53
C ALA A 235 -3.59 2.39 7.89
N TYR A 236 -2.50 3.05 7.48
CA TYR A 236 -1.28 2.40 7.02
C TYR A 236 -0.61 1.58 8.12
N ILE A 237 -0.41 2.14 9.31
CA ILE A 237 0.16 1.42 10.46
C ILE A 237 -0.71 0.21 10.83
N CYS A 238 -2.02 0.41 10.92
CA CYS A 238 -2.97 -0.67 11.20
C CYS A 238 -2.91 -1.77 10.15
N SER A 239 -2.79 -1.42 8.86
CA SER A 239 -2.61 -2.39 7.78
C SER A 239 -1.35 -3.21 7.96
N GLY A 240 -0.22 -2.58 8.31
CA GLY A 240 1.05 -3.26 8.57
C GLY A 240 0.97 -4.25 9.74
N LEU A 241 0.37 -3.81 10.86
CA LEU A 241 0.12 -4.68 12.01
C LEU A 241 -0.80 -5.85 11.65
N LEU A 242 -1.89 -5.58 10.91
CA LEU A 242 -2.83 -6.60 10.45
C LEU A 242 -2.11 -7.68 9.60
N GLN A 243 -1.28 -7.25 8.65
CA GLN A 243 -0.52 -8.19 7.81
C GLN A 243 0.46 -9.03 8.66
N LEU A 244 1.18 -8.41 9.59
CA LEU A 244 2.10 -9.11 10.49
C LEU A 244 1.36 -10.14 11.36
N TYR A 245 0.25 -9.78 11.99
CA TYR A 245 -0.49 -10.67 12.87
C TYR A 245 -1.17 -11.82 12.13
N ARG A 246 -1.54 -11.60 10.86
CA ARG A 246 -2.10 -12.67 10.02
C ARG A 246 -1.04 -13.70 9.62
N VAL A 247 0.18 -13.25 9.29
CA VAL A 247 1.26 -14.13 8.80
C VAL A 247 2.07 -14.74 9.94
N PHE A 248 2.29 -13.98 11.01
CA PHE A 248 3.04 -14.37 12.20
C PHE A 248 2.13 -14.32 13.44
N PRO A 249 1.26 -15.32 13.63
CA PRO A 249 0.25 -15.30 14.70
C PRO A 249 0.83 -15.27 16.12
N ASP A 250 2.09 -15.67 16.29
CA ASP A 250 2.79 -15.63 17.58
C ASP A 250 2.91 -14.19 18.10
N LEU A 251 3.07 -13.20 17.22
CA LEU A 251 3.19 -11.79 17.60
C LEU A 251 1.92 -11.31 18.31
N LEU A 252 0.74 -11.62 17.76
CA LEU A 252 -0.52 -11.26 18.41
C LEU A 252 -0.72 -12.06 19.70
N SER A 253 -0.27 -13.32 19.73
CA SER A 253 -0.36 -14.18 20.91
C SER A 253 0.50 -13.64 22.07
N ASP A 254 1.67 -13.06 21.77
CA ASP A 254 2.60 -12.48 22.75
C ASP A 254 2.03 -11.23 23.46
N ARG A 255 0.99 -10.59 22.89
CA ARG A 255 0.38 -9.37 23.43
C ARG A 255 -1.15 -9.42 23.59
N TYR A 256 -1.72 -10.62 23.47
CA TYR A 256 -3.17 -10.76 23.31
C TYR A 256 -3.94 -10.23 24.51
N ASN A 257 -4.87 -9.33 24.21
CA ASN A 257 -5.97 -8.90 25.05
C ASN A 257 -7.23 -8.79 24.17
N PRO A 258 -8.45 -8.89 24.75
CA PRO A 258 -9.68 -8.57 24.02
C PRO A 258 -9.55 -7.21 23.32
N TRP A 259 -10.13 -7.10 22.12
CA TRP A 259 -9.95 -5.91 21.30
C TRP A 259 -10.43 -4.63 22.01
N ASN A 260 -9.54 -3.65 22.10
CA ASN A 260 -9.83 -2.28 22.51
C ASN A 260 -8.95 -1.33 21.68
N ALA A 261 -9.56 -0.38 20.99
CA ALA A 261 -8.83 0.56 20.13
C ALA A 261 -7.87 1.45 20.93
N VAL A 262 -8.20 1.77 22.19
CA VAL A 262 -7.37 2.60 23.08
C VAL A 262 -6.06 1.90 23.44
N ASP A 263 -6.10 0.57 23.57
CA ASP A 263 -4.96 -0.24 24.02
C ASP A 263 -4.12 -0.76 22.84
N LEU A 264 -4.39 -0.30 21.61
CA LEU A 264 -3.70 -0.80 20.40
C LEU A 264 -2.19 -0.54 20.46
N TYR A 265 -1.77 0.61 20.97
CA TYR A 265 -0.36 1.01 21.06
C TYR A 265 0.25 0.63 22.41
N ASP A 266 -0.50 0.83 23.50
CA ASP A 266 -0.06 0.59 24.88
C ASP A 266 -0.88 -0.55 25.51
N ALA A 267 -0.69 -1.76 24.98
CA ALA A 267 -1.45 -2.92 25.46
C ALA A 267 -1.01 -3.33 26.88
N PRO A 268 -1.94 -3.73 27.76
CA PRO A 268 -1.60 -4.35 29.03
C PRO A 268 -0.90 -5.71 28.83
N PRO A 269 -0.29 -6.29 29.88
CA PRO A 269 0.30 -7.63 29.81
C PRO A 269 -0.69 -8.65 29.21
N PRO A 270 -0.21 -9.63 28.42
CA PRO A 270 -1.08 -10.57 27.74
C PRO A 270 -1.91 -11.38 28.75
N CYS A 271 -3.23 -11.44 28.55
CA CYS A 271 -4.12 -12.10 29.50
C CYS A 271 -4.11 -13.63 29.36
N LYS A 272 -3.97 -14.13 28.12
CA LYS A 272 -3.91 -15.56 27.77
C LYS A 272 -3.40 -15.75 26.35
N ARG A 273 -3.10 -17.00 25.98
CA ARG A 273 -2.94 -17.36 24.56
C ARG A 273 -4.32 -17.45 23.90
N PRO A 274 -4.57 -16.71 22.81
CA PRO A 274 -5.87 -16.71 22.15
C PRO A 274 -6.13 -18.00 21.39
N THR A 275 -7.40 -18.38 21.31
CA THR A 275 -7.86 -19.40 20.35
C THR A 275 -7.81 -18.86 18.91
N GLU A 276 -7.97 -19.73 17.91
CA GLU A 276 -8.05 -19.30 16.52
C GLU A 276 -9.25 -18.36 16.26
N THR A 277 -10.39 -18.62 16.92
CA THR A 277 -11.60 -17.79 16.79
C THR A 277 -11.40 -16.42 17.41
N GLU A 278 -10.80 -16.35 18.59
CA GLU A 278 -10.47 -15.10 19.28
C GLU A 278 -9.48 -14.25 18.48
N ARG A 279 -8.46 -14.90 17.91
CA ARG A 279 -7.49 -14.23 17.04
C ARG A 279 -8.17 -13.67 15.79
N ASN A 280 -9.06 -14.44 15.16
CA ASN A 280 -9.80 -13.99 13.99
C ASN A 280 -10.73 -12.81 14.34
N ALA A 281 -11.43 -12.86 15.47
CA ALA A 281 -12.27 -11.75 15.94
C ALA A 281 -11.46 -10.48 16.21
N TRP A 282 -10.25 -10.61 16.76
CA TRP A 282 -9.33 -9.49 16.97
C TRP A 282 -8.90 -8.86 15.64
N LEU A 283 -8.51 -9.68 14.64
CA LEU A 283 -8.12 -9.20 13.29
C LEU A 283 -9.30 -8.53 12.56
N THR A 284 -10.51 -9.07 12.68
CA THR A 284 -11.73 -8.44 12.18
C THR A 284 -11.97 -7.09 12.85
N SER A 285 -11.75 -6.99 14.17
CA SER A 285 -11.95 -5.74 14.90
C SER A 285 -10.93 -4.65 14.52
N LEU A 286 -9.65 -5.01 14.34
CA LEU A 286 -8.63 -4.12 13.79
C LEU A 286 -8.99 -3.66 12.36
N THR A 287 -9.53 -4.57 11.56
CA THR A 287 -10.01 -4.27 10.21
C THR A 287 -11.17 -3.28 10.24
N MET A 288 -12.15 -3.45 11.13
CA MET A 288 -13.26 -2.50 11.27
C MET A 288 -12.76 -1.12 11.66
N TYR A 289 -11.87 -1.04 12.65
CA TYR A 289 -11.24 0.21 13.06
C TYR A 289 -10.51 0.89 11.89
N THR A 290 -9.73 0.14 11.12
CA THR A 290 -9.02 0.65 9.92
C THR A 290 -10.01 1.19 8.88
N LEU A 291 -11.13 0.51 8.66
CA LEU A 291 -12.14 0.94 7.70
C LEU A 291 -12.95 2.14 8.19
N ASP A 292 -13.15 2.29 9.50
CA ASP A 292 -13.80 3.46 10.08
C ASP A 292 -12.94 4.73 9.87
N LEU A 293 -11.61 4.63 10.04
CA LEU A 293 -10.67 5.71 9.69
C LEU A 293 -10.82 6.16 8.23
N LEU A 294 -10.94 5.20 7.30
CA LEU A 294 -11.11 5.49 5.88
C LEU A 294 -12.52 6.00 5.53
N ARG A 295 -13.54 5.58 6.27
CA ARG A 295 -14.93 6.02 6.06
C ARG A 295 -15.09 7.49 6.39
N ASP A 296 -14.40 7.97 7.42
CA ASP A 296 -14.40 9.37 7.79
C ASP A 296 -13.67 10.27 6.78
N ILE A 297 -12.87 9.71 5.87
CA ILE A 297 -12.22 10.48 4.81
C ILE A 297 -13.23 10.63 3.66
N PRO A 298 -13.65 11.86 3.30
CA PRO A 298 -14.57 12.10 2.19
C PRO A 298 -14.07 11.48 0.88
N PHE A 299 -15.00 11.11 -0.01
CA PHE A 299 -14.65 10.53 -1.30
C PHE A 299 -13.87 11.50 -2.20
N GLU A 300 -14.13 12.79 -2.05
CA GLU A 300 -13.52 13.89 -2.79
C GLU A 300 -12.06 14.13 -2.39
N SER A 301 -11.63 13.58 -1.25
CA SER A 301 -10.24 13.64 -0.78
C SER A 301 -9.29 13.00 -1.79
N ARG A 302 -8.16 13.66 -2.05
CA ARG A 302 -7.19 13.17 -3.02
C ARG A 302 -6.41 11.95 -2.54
N THR A 303 -6.47 11.63 -1.24
CA THR A 303 -5.95 10.38 -0.65
C THR A 303 -6.56 9.12 -1.27
N ARG A 304 -7.68 9.23 -2.00
CA ARG A 304 -8.36 8.11 -2.65
C ARG A 304 -7.47 7.28 -3.58
N CYS A 305 -6.42 7.86 -4.18
CA CYS A 305 -5.52 7.12 -5.07
C CYS A 305 -4.66 6.10 -4.30
N VAL A 306 -4.36 6.36 -3.03
CA VAL A 306 -3.45 5.52 -2.24
C VAL A 306 -4.15 4.57 -1.25
N GLN A 307 -5.48 4.70 -1.11
CA GLN A 307 -6.34 3.79 -0.33
C GLN A 307 -6.50 2.35 -0.88
N PRO A 308 -6.39 2.06 -2.20
CA PRO A 308 -6.62 0.70 -2.72
C PRO A 308 -5.75 -0.39 -2.08
N PHE A 309 -4.49 -0.09 -1.79
CA PHE A 309 -3.61 -0.99 -1.03
C PHE A 309 -4.22 -1.41 0.31
N ILE A 310 -4.77 -0.47 1.07
CA ILE A 310 -5.37 -0.75 2.38
C ILE A 310 -6.60 -1.64 2.21
N PHE A 311 -7.45 -1.37 1.21
CA PHE A 311 -8.62 -2.20 0.93
C PHE A 311 -8.26 -3.66 0.63
N VAL A 312 -7.19 -3.89 -0.15
CA VAL A 312 -6.69 -5.24 -0.42
C VAL A 312 -6.14 -5.88 0.86
N ALA A 313 -5.33 -5.14 1.63
CA ALA A 313 -4.71 -5.62 2.85
C ALA A 313 -5.74 -6.09 3.90
N VAL A 314 -6.86 -5.39 4.04
CA VAL A 314 -7.90 -5.72 5.03
C VAL A 314 -8.94 -6.73 4.52
N ALA A 315 -9.02 -6.97 3.20
CA ALA A 315 -10.05 -7.84 2.61
C ALA A 315 -10.02 -9.28 3.16
N GLY A 316 -8.83 -9.78 3.53
CA GLY A 316 -8.61 -11.14 4.04
C GLY A 316 -9.20 -11.43 5.44
N GLU A 317 -9.61 -10.38 6.15
CA GLU A 317 -10.09 -10.47 7.54
C GLU A 317 -11.60 -10.21 7.66
N LEU A 318 -12.28 -9.81 6.58
CA LEU A 318 -13.74 -9.63 6.52
C LEU A 318 -14.45 -10.99 6.31
N ARG A 319 -14.42 -11.88 7.31
CA ARG A 319 -14.96 -13.24 7.22
C ARG A 319 -16.41 -13.34 7.68
N VAL A 320 -17.32 -13.70 6.79
CA VAL A 320 -18.68 -14.04 7.20
C VAL A 320 -18.66 -15.47 7.76
N GLY A 321 -18.88 -15.62 9.07
CA GLY A 321 -18.97 -16.94 9.68
C GLY A 321 -20.21 -17.68 9.17
N THR A 322 -20.06 -18.93 8.73
CA THR A 322 -21.18 -19.77 8.24
C THR A 322 -22.28 -19.93 9.29
N GLN A 323 -21.93 -19.94 10.58
CA GLN A 323 -22.90 -19.97 11.68
C GLN A 323 -23.62 -18.64 11.92
N ALA A 324 -23.03 -17.50 11.53
CA ALA A 324 -23.61 -16.17 11.73
C ALA A 324 -24.79 -15.87 10.80
N VAL A 325 -24.83 -16.49 9.62
CA VAL A 325 -25.94 -16.37 8.66
C VAL A 325 -27.11 -17.26 9.07
N LEU A 326 -26.84 -18.46 9.60
CA LEU A 326 -27.87 -19.40 10.07
C LEU A 326 -28.52 -18.98 11.39
N SER A 327 -27.96 -18.00 12.09
CA SER A 327 -28.42 -17.51 13.40
C SER A 327 -29.21 -16.20 13.34
N MET A 328 -29.46 -15.64 12.15
CA MET A 328 -30.24 -14.40 12.01
C MET A 328 -31.70 -14.52 12.48
N ASP A 329 -32.27 -15.74 12.50
CA ASP A 329 -33.64 -16.02 12.93
C ASP A 329 -33.72 -16.71 14.31
N ALA A 330 -32.62 -16.84 15.05
CA ALA A 330 -32.60 -17.55 16.33
C ALA A 330 -32.79 -16.61 17.54
N ASP A 331 -33.68 -16.99 18.46
CA ASP A 331 -34.06 -16.22 19.67
C ASP A 331 -32.97 -16.13 20.77
N ASN A 332 -31.76 -16.64 20.52
CA ASN A 332 -30.68 -16.71 21.50
C ASN A 332 -29.76 -15.46 21.45
N GLU A 333 -29.27 -14.96 22.59
CA GLU A 333 -28.45 -13.74 22.62
C GLU A 333 -27.11 -13.89 21.87
N GLU A 334 -26.49 -15.08 21.94
CA GLU A 334 -25.27 -15.38 21.19
C GLU A 334 -25.53 -15.33 19.67
N ALA A 335 -26.69 -15.82 19.21
CA ALA A 335 -27.07 -15.78 17.81
C ALA A 335 -27.23 -14.33 17.29
N ARG A 336 -27.82 -13.44 18.09
CA ARG A 336 -27.95 -12.01 17.77
C ARG A 336 -26.61 -11.31 17.67
N PHE A 337 -25.66 -11.65 18.54
CA PHE A 337 -24.30 -11.09 18.50
C PHE A 337 -23.58 -11.48 17.20
N HIS A 338 -23.64 -12.76 16.81
CA HIS A 338 -23.06 -13.23 15.56
C HIS A 338 -23.74 -12.62 14.32
N GLY A 339 -25.07 -12.47 14.34
CA GLY A 339 -25.82 -11.79 13.29
C GLY A 339 -25.41 -10.31 13.12
N ASN A 340 -25.18 -9.59 14.22
CA ASN A 340 -24.71 -8.21 14.18
C ASN A 340 -23.30 -8.09 13.57
N ASP A 341 -22.40 -9.01 13.90
CA ASP A 341 -21.07 -9.07 13.27
C ASP A 341 -21.16 -9.37 11.77
N ALA A 342 -22.07 -10.24 11.33
CA ALA A 342 -22.30 -10.48 9.91
C ALA A 342 -22.79 -9.22 9.17
N ILE A 343 -23.69 -8.44 9.78
CA ILE A 343 -24.18 -7.16 9.21
C ILE A 343 -23.04 -6.15 9.11
N ARG A 344 -22.20 -6.04 10.15
CA ARG A 344 -21.02 -5.15 10.15
C ARG A 344 -20.05 -5.53 9.04
N ILE A 345 -19.79 -6.82 8.85
CA ILE A 345 -18.93 -7.33 7.78
C ILE A 345 -19.53 -7.07 6.40
N ALA A 346 -20.83 -7.31 6.20
CA ALA A 346 -21.51 -6.98 4.95
C ALA A 346 -21.43 -5.48 4.63
N THR A 347 -21.63 -4.63 5.64
CA THR A 347 -21.51 -3.17 5.50
C THR A 347 -20.08 -2.75 5.13
N ALA A 348 -19.08 -3.35 5.77
CA ALA A 348 -17.67 -3.12 5.47
C ALA A 348 -17.30 -3.55 4.03
N ARG A 349 -17.76 -4.72 3.58
CA ARG A 349 -17.58 -5.20 2.20
C ARG A 349 -18.25 -4.23 1.21
N ASN A 350 -19.49 -3.81 1.48
CA ASN A 350 -20.21 -2.85 0.64
C ASN A 350 -19.47 -1.50 0.54
N PHE A 351 -18.89 -1.02 1.65
CA PHE A 351 -18.08 0.21 1.64
C PHE A 351 -16.87 0.08 0.71
N ILE A 352 -16.11 -1.02 0.80
CA ILE A 352 -14.94 -1.28 -0.08
C ILE A 352 -15.38 -1.36 -1.55
N THR A 353 -16.43 -2.14 -1.84
CA THR A 353 -16.95 -2.29 -3.20
C THR A 353 -17.44 -0.97 -3.77
N ALA A 354 -18.16 -0.17 -2.99
CA ALA A 354 -18.64 1.15 -3.42
C ALA A 354 -17.47 2.10 -3.75
N ARG A 355 -16.42 2.13 -2.90
CA ARG A 355 -15.22 2.95 -3.14
C ARG A 355 -14.47 2.52 -4.39
N LEU A 356 -14.19 1.23 -4.57
CA LEU A 356 -13.49 0.70 -5.75
C LEU A 356 -14.32 0.91 -7.03
N SER A 357 -15.63 0.73 -6.98
CA SER A 357 -16.54 1.03 -8.11
C SER A 357 -16.51 2.52 -8.48
N ALA A 358 -16.53 3.41 -7.49
CA ALA A 358 -16.41 4.84 -7.73
C ALA A 358 -15.03 5.21 -8.32
N TYR A 359 -13.94 4.56 -7.89
CA TYR A 359 -12.61 4.76 -8.49
C TYR A 359 -12.58 4.33 -9.96
N ARG A 360 -13.21 3.20 -10.28
CA ARG A 360 -13.36 2.73 -11.67
C ARG A 360 -14.14 3.71 -12.53
N ASN A 361 -15.12 4.42 -11.96
CA ASN A 361 -15.88 5.41 -12.70
C ASN A 361 -15.08 6.69 -12.97
N VAL A 362 -14.20 7.08 -12.05
CA VAL A 362 -13.33 8.25 -12.19
C VAL A 362 -12.15 7.96 -13.13
N LEU A 363 -11.51 6.80 -12.98
CA LEU A 363 -10.35 6.34 -13.75
C LEU A 363 -10.61 4.90 -14.21
N PRO A 364 -11.16 4.70 -15.41
CA PRO A 364 -11.59 3.39 -15.91
C PRO A 364 -10.41 2.54 -16.41
N LEU A 365 -9.44 2.33 -15.52
CA LEU A 365 -8.21 1.61 -15.79
C LEU A 365 -8.37 0.13 -15.46
N ARG A 366 -7.73 -0.74 -16.25
CA ARG A 366 -7.75 -2.20 -16.02
C ARG A 366 -7.18 -2.57 -14.65
N LYS A 367 -6.14 -1.87 -14.16
CA LYS A 367 -5.61 -2.12 -12.81
C LYS A 367 -6.69 -2.03 -11.73
N VAL A 368 -7.59 -1.04 -11.79
CA VAL A 368 -8.66 -0.88 -10.77
C VAL A 368 -9.65 -2.05 -10.83
N MET A 369 -9.87 -2.63 -12.01
CA MET A 369 -10.66 -3.85 -12.16
C MET A 369 -9.96 -5.04 -11.48
N ASN A 370 -8.65 -5.24 -11.72
CA ASN A 370 -7.88 -6.30 -11.06
C ASN A 370 -7.93 -6.18 -9.53
N ILE A 371 -7.83 -4.97 -8.98
CA ILE A 371 -7.95 -4.72 -7.54
C ILE A 371 -9.33 -5.15 -7.03
N SER A 372 -10.40 -4.75 -7.73
CA SER A 372 -11.76 -5.15 -7.39
C SER A 372 -11.92 -6.67 -7.45
N GLU A 373 -11.50 -7.31 -8.54
CA GLU A 373 -11.58 -8.76 -8.72
C GLU A 373 -10.80 -9.50 -7.63
N LEU A 374 -9.62 -9.02 -7.25
CA LEU A 374 -8.82 -9.60 -6.18
C LEU A 374 -9.56 -9.60 -4.84
N VAL A 375 -10.19 -8.47 -4.49
CA VAL A 375 -10.99 -8.36 -3.26
C VAL A 375 -12.16 -9.34 -3.28
N HIS A 376 -12.90 -9.42 -4.40
CA HIS A 376 -14.04 -10.34 -4.53
C HIS A 376 -13.60 -11.80 -4.49
N HIS A 377 -12.49 -12.17 -5.16
CA HIS A 377 -11.95 -13.53 -5.10
C HIS A 377 -11.45 -13.90 -3.71
N THR A 378 -10.89 -12.94 -2.97
CA THR A 378 -10.48 -13.13 -1.57
C THR A 378 -11.69 -13.44 -0.70
N TRP A 379 -12.78 -12.68 -0.83
CA TRP A 379 -14.03 -12.96 -0.10
C TRP A 379 -14.66 -14.28 -0.52
N ALA A 380 -14.73 -14.58 -1.82
CA ALA A 380 -15.26 -15.86 -2.30
C ALA A 380 -14.47 -17.06 -1.75
N ALA A 381 -13.14 -16.94 -1.66
CA ALA A 381 -12.29 -17.96 -1.04
C ALA A 381 -12.61 -18.12 0.46
N LEU A 382 -12.76 -17.01 1.20
CA LEU A 382 -13.14 -17.04 2.62
C LEU A 382 -14.52 -17.67 2.84
N ASP A 383 -15.51 -17.26 2.04
CA ASP A 383 -16.90 -17.70 2.16
C ASP A 383 -17.08 -19.18 1.77
N SER A 384 -16.20 -19.69 0.90
CA SER A 384 -16.14 -21.14 0.59
C SER A 384 -15.59 -22.01 1.73
N GLY A 385 -15.17 -21.40 2.85
CA GLY A 385 -14.62 -22.11 4.01
C GLY A 385 -13.15 -22.49 3.86
N LYS A 386 -12.43 -21.99 2.85
CA LYS A 386 -10.98 -22.20 2.75
C LYS A 386 -10.29 -21.60 3.97
N LYS A 387 -9.48 -22.41 4.66
CA LYS A 387 -8.66 -21.96 5.79
C LYS A 387 -7.42 -21.22 5.29
N ASN A 388 -6.91 -20.30 6.10
CA ASN A 388 -5.64 -19.60 5.86
C ASN A 388 -5.54 -18.82 4.53
N VAL A 389 -6.69 -18.35 4.00
CA VAL A 389 -6.71 -17.47 2.83
C VAL A 389 -5.91 -16.21 3.14
N TYR A 390 -5.04 -15.84 2.21
CA TYR A 390 -4.26 -14.61 2.20
C TYR A 390 -4.34 -14.00 0.81
N TRP A 391 -4.55 -12.69 0.72
CA TRP A 391 -4.84 -12.00 -0.54
C TRP A 391 -3.70 -12.14 -1.56
N LEU A 392 -2.44 -12.19 -1.11
CA LEU A 392 -1.29 -12.31 -2.02
C LEU A 392 -1.28 -13.67 -2.75
N ASP A 393 -1.68 -14.75 -2.07
CA ASP A 393 -1.77 -16.06 -2.71
C ASP A 393 -2.89 -16.07 -3.76
N VAL A 394 -4.04 -15.45 -3.45
CA VAL A 394 -5.16 -15.31 -4.38
C VAL A 394 -4.75 -14.48 -5.59
N CYS A 395 -3.98 -13.41 -5.36
CA CYS A 395 -3.44 -12.55 -6.40
C CYS A 395 -2.55 -13.34 -7.38
N VAL A 396 -1.64 -14.17 -6.86
CA VAL A 396 -0.77 -15.04 -7.68
C VAL A 396 -1.58 -16.11 -8.40
N GLU A 397 -2.49 -16.82 -7.70
CA GLU A 397 -3.32 -17.89 -8.27
C GLU A 397 -4.18 -17.38 -9.44
N LYS A 398 -4.76 -16.18 -9.28
CA LYS A 398 -5.68 -15.57 -10.27
C LYS A 398 -4.98 -14.67 -11.28
N ARG A 399 -3.65 -14.50 -11.20
CA ARG A 399 -2.86 -13.60 -12.06
C ARG A 399 -3.39 -12.17 -12.04
N LEU A 400 -3.68 -11.67 -10.84
CA LEU A 400 -4.22 -10.32 -10.61
C LEU A 400 -3.17 -9.35 -10.05
N SER A 401 -1.88 -9.66 -10.21
CA SER A 401 -0.78 -8.79 -9.79
C SER A 401 -0.90 -7.44 -10.45
N THR A 402 -0.79 -6.36 -9.65
CA THR A 402 -0.79 -4.99 -10.13
C THR A 402 -0.28 -4.03 -9.06
N LEU A 403 0.01 -2.78 -9.44
CA LEU A 403 0.32 -1.71 -8.50
C LEU A 403 -0.95 -1.23 -7.79
N PHE A 404 -0.98 -1.37 -6.47
CA PHE A 404 -2.13 -1.01 -5.61
C PHE A 404 -2.15 0.46 -5.17
N GLY A 405 -1.82 1.39 -6.08
CA GLY A 405 -1.74 2.83 -5.83
C GLY A 405 -1.92 3.71 -7.07
#